data_AF-A0A957UG52-F1
#
_entry.id   AF-A0A957UG52-F1
#
_cell.length_a   1.000
_cell.length_b   1.000
_cell.length_c   1.000
_cell.angle_alpha   90.00
_cell.angle_beta   90.00
_cell.angle_gamma   90.00
#
_symmetry.space_group_name_H-M   'P 1'
#
loop_
_entity.id
_entity.type
_entity.pdbx_description
1 polymer ?
#
loop_
_entity_poly.entity_id
_entity_poly.type
_entity_poly.pdbx_seq_one_letter_code
_entity_poly.pdbx_strand_id
1 'polypeptide(L)'
;MANAVPMTSSLNIVHIPDSVIPKAIRQKALDAKKNEIISDSYPYRAKMKRGEYEESKQALQVELLKMQHWVKESGQRLVLLFEGRDAAGKGGTIKRFMEHMNPRGARVVAL
;
A
#
# COMPACT_ATOMS: atom_id res chain seq x y z
N MET A 1 22.17 6.95 -20.34
CA MET A 1 20.76 6.88 -20.76
C MET A 1 20.12 5.70 -20.04
N ALA A 2 19.30 5.95 -19.02
CA ALA A 2 18.68 4.90 -18.21
C ALA A 2 17.32 4.55 -18.80
N ASN A 3 17.18 3.32 -19.31
CA ASN A 3 15.91 2.81 -19.79
C ASN A 3 14.99 2.54 -18.60
N ALA A 4 13.96 3.38 -18.46
CA ALA A 4 12.82 3.06 -17.60
C ALA A 4 12.09 1.87 -18.22
N VAL A 5 12.00 0.76 -17.48
CA VAL A 5 11.11 -0.35 -17.84
C VAL A 5 9.67 0.16 -17.63
N PRO A 6 8.82 0.20 -18.67
CA PRO A 6 7.44 0.60 -18.50
C PRO A 6 6.72 -0.50 -17.71
N MET A 7 6.30 -0.20 -16.47
CA MET A 7 5.34 -1.03 -15.76
C MET A 7 3.97 -0.86 -16.42
N THR A 8 3.70 -1.62 -17.49
CA THR A 8 2.34 -1.83 -17.96
C THR A 8 1.66 -2.80 -17.01
N SER A 9 1.08 -2.27 -15.93
CA SER A 9 0.20 -3.06 -15.07
C SER A 9 -1.14 -3.24 -15.79
N SER A 10 -1.24 -4.30 -16.58
CA SER A 10 -2.52 -4.89 -16.92
C SER A 10 -3.13 -5.41 -15.61
N LEU A 11 -3.88 -4.55 -14.91
CA LEU A 11 -4.80 -5.01 -13.89
C LEU A 11 -5.79 -5.91 -14.64
N ASN A 12 -5.59 -7.23 -14.58
CA ASN A 12 -6.67 -8.17 -14.82
C ASN A 12 -7.69 -7.92 -13.71
N ILE A 13 -8.55 -6.93 -13.90
CA ILE A 13 -9.75 -6.76 -13.11
C ILE A 13 -10.56 -8.01 -13.38
N VAL A 14 -10.49 -8.98 -12.47
CA VAL A 14 -11.38 -10.12 -12.48
C VAL A 14 -12.78 -9.55 -12.47
N HIS A 15 -13.48 -9.63 -13.61
CA HIS A 15 -14.87 -9.24 -13.69
C HIS A 15 -15.67 -10.28 -12.92
N ILE A 16 -16.04 -9.95 -11.69
CA ILE A 16 -16.95 -10.75 -10.88
C ILE A 16 -18.37 -10.32 -11.27
N PRO A 17 -19.17 -11.19 -11.89
CA PRO A 17 -20.55 -10.85 -12.22
C PRO A 17 -21.34 -10.54 -10.95
N ASP A 18 -22.21 -9.53 -11.00
CA ASP A 18 -23.09 -9.14 -9.89
C ASP A 18 -23.88 -10.34 -9.32
N SER A 19 -24.20 -11.32 -10.16
CA SER A 19 -24.93 -12.54 -9.77
C SER A 19 -24.18 -13.43 -8.77
N VAL A 20 -22.85 -13.34 -8.73
CA VAL A 20 -21.99 -14.14 -7.84
C VAL A 20 -21.81 -13.46 -6.48
N ILE A 21 -22.08 -12.15 -6.39
CA ILE A 21 -21.93 -11.38 -5.15
C ILE A 21 -23.16 -11.60 -4.26
N PRO A 22 -22.99 -12.09 -3.01
CA PRO A 22 -24.12 -12.25 -2.09
C PRO A 22 -24.91 -10.95 -1.92
N LYS A 23 -26.24 -11.03 -2.04
CA LYS A 23 -27.15 -9.86 -1.94
C LYS A 23 -26.91 -9.01 -0.70
N ALA A 24 -26.62 -9.65 0.44
CA ALA A 24 -26.34 -8.96 1.69
C ALA A 24 -25.08 -8.08 1.62
N ILE A 25 -24.02 -8.55 0.96
CA ILE A 25 -22.77 -7.78 0.79
C ILE A 25 -23.01 -6.61 -0.16
N ARG A 26 -23.74 -6.86 -1.25
CA ARG A 26 -24.11 -5.81 -2.22
C ARG A 26 -24.93 -4.70 -1.56
N GLN A 27 -25.94 -5.07 -0.77
CA GLN A 27 -26.78 -4.10 -0.07
C GLN A 27 -25.97 -3.29 0.95
N LYS A 28 -25.14 -3.95 1.78
CA LYS A 28 -24.22 -3.26 2.70
C LYS A 28 -23.30 -2.27 1.98
N ALA A 29 -22.81 -2.61 0.78
CA ALA A 29 -21.95 -1.73 -0.01
C ALA A 29 -22.71 -0.52 -0.59
N LEU A 30 -23.97 -0.70 -1.00
CA LEU A 30 -24.81 0.38 -1.52
C LEU A 30 -25.25 1.37 -0.43
N ASP A 31 -25.52 0.87 0.78
CA ASP A 31 -25.97 1.68 1.91
C ASP A 31 -24.79 2.36 2.67
N ALA A 32 -23.55 1.94 2.38
CA ALA A 32 -22.37 2.42 3.07
C ALA A 32 -22.13 3.92 2.84
N LYS A 33 -21.83 4.64 3.92
CA LYS A 33 -21.43 6.04 3.87
C LYS A 33 -20.02 6.18 3.29
N LYS A 34 -19.69 7.38 2.81
CA LYS A 34 -18.34 7.71 2.35
C LYS A 34 -17.31 7.36 3.44
N ASN A 35 -16.30 6.58 3.07
CA ASN A 35 -15.22 6.09 3.93
C ASN A 35 -15.62 5.04 5.00
N GLU A 36 -16.87 4.57 5.02
CA GLU A 36 -17.27 3.48 5.89
C GLU A 36 -16.63 2.16 5.47
N ILE A 37 -16.28 1.34 6.45
CA ILE A 37 -15.73 0.00 6.24
C ILE A 37 -16.84 -1.01 6.49
N ILE A 38 -17.24 -1.71 5.44
CA ILE A 38 -18.38 -2.65 5.45
C ILE A 38 -18.06 -4.03 6.03
N SER A 39 -16.78 -4.31 6.31
CA SER A 39 -16.33 -5.58 6.87
C SER A 39 -16.52 -5.61 8.37
N ASP A 40 -17.35 -6.53 8.86
CA ASP A 40 -17.63 -6.67 10.30
C ASP A 40 -16.39 -7.13 11.10
N SER A 41 -15.44 -7.80 10.45
CA SER A 41 -14.20 -8.29 11.06
C SER A 41 -13.08 -7.25 11.15
N TYR A 42 -13.21 -6.11 10.46
CA TYR A 42 -12.18 -5.08 10.50
C TYR A 42 -12.36 -4.20 11.74
N PRO A 43 -11.30 -3.93 12.52
CA PRO A 43 -11.44 -3.32 13.85
C PRO A 43 -11.92 -1.85 13.82
N TYR A 44 -11.90 -1.20 12.66
CA TYR A 44 -12.30 0.20 12.50
C TYR A 44 -13.55 0.32 11.62
N ARG A 45 -14.47 1.21 12.00
CA ARG A 45 -15.72 1.46 11.26
C ARG A 45 -15.55 2.40 10.06
N ALA A 46 -14.49 3.19 10.02
CA ALA A 46 -14.23 4.13 8.95
C ALA A 46 -12.74 4.23 8.63
N LYS A 47 -12.42 4.65 7.40
CA LYS A 47 -11.05 4.94 6.99
C LYS A 47 -10.49 6.13 7.78
N MET A 48 -9.19 6.07 8.07
CA MET A 48 -8.44 7.17 8.67
C MET A 48 -8.63 8.46 7.86
N LYS A 49 -8.74 9.59 8.55
CA LYS A 49 -8.86 10.90 7.88
C LYS A 49 -7.58 11.20 7.13
N ARG A 50 -7.70 11.82 5.96
CA ARG A 50 -6.55 12.11 5.10
C ARG A 50 -5.48 12.98 5.79
N GLY A 51 -5.89 13.99 6.57
CA GLY A 51 -4.94 14.85 7.28
C GLY A 51 -4.08 14.09 8.27
N GLU A 52 -4.73 13.31 9.14
CA GLU A 52 -4.07 12.44 10.14
C GLU A 52 -3.12 11.42 9.49
N TYR A 53 -3.56 10.82 8.37
CA TYR A 53 -2.73 9.90 7.60
C TYR A 53 -1.48 10.58 7.04
N GLU A 54 -1.61 11.76 6.42
CA GLU A 54 -0.47 12.45 5.82
C GLU A 54 0.54 12.92 6.88
N GLU A 55 0.05 13.42 8.01
CA GLU A 55 0.89 13.82 9.15
C GLU A 55 1.69 12.62 9.69
N SER A 56 1.01 11.51 9.98
CA SER A 56 1.65 10.29 10.49
C SER A 56 2.64 9.71 9.48
N LYS A 57 2.28 9.71 8.19
CA LYS A 57 3.14 9.22 7.11
C LYS A 57 4.43 10.04 7.02
N GLN A 58 4.34 11.37 7.08
CA GLN A 58 5.51 12.23 7.01
C GLN A 58 6.47 11.97 8.17
N ALA A 59 5.95 11.87 9.40
CA ALA A 59 6.76 11.54 10.58
C ALA A 59 7.48 10.18 10.40
N LEU A 60 6.77 9.15 9.95
CA LEU A 60 7.34 7.83 9.71
C LEU A 60 8.39 7.83 8.58
N GLN A 61 8.21 8.64 7.54
CA GLN A 61 9.18 8.76 6.45
C GLN A 61 10.50 9.41 6.92
N VAL A 62 10.45 10.33 7.90
CA VAL A 62 11.66 10.87 8.53
C VAL A 62 12.41 9.78 9.29
N GLU A 63 11.70 8.96 10.06
CA GLU A 63 12.32 7.84 10.78
C GLU A 63 12.87 6.77 9.82
N LEU A 64 12.21 6.55 8.68
CA LEU A 64 12.70 5.65 7.64
C LEU A 64 14.03 6.11 7.04
N LEU A 65 14.21 7.43 6.87
CA LEU A 65 15.49 7.99 6.42
C LEU A 65 16.59 7.80 7.46
N LYS A 66 16.30 8.06 8.75
CA LYS A 66 17.26 7.79 9.83
C LYS A 66 17.68 6.33 9.87
N MET A 67 16.73 5.41 9.70
CA MET A 67 17.00 3.98 9.60
C MET A 67 17.87 3.66 8.37
N GLN A 68 17.58 4.24 7.20
CA GLN A 68 18.41 4.07 6.00
C GLN A 68 19.86 4.53 6.23
N HIS A 69 20.05 5.67 6.89
CA HIS A 69 21.37 6.18 7.27
C HIS A 69 22.09 5.20 8.20
N TRP A 70 21.42 4.72 9.24
CA TRP A 70 21.99 3.75 10.18
C TRP A 70 22.36 2.42 9.50
N VAL A 71 21.53 1.88 8.61
CA VAL A 71 21.83 0.64 7.85
C VAL A 71 23.12 0.82 7.05
N LYS A 72 23.30 2.00 6.44
CA LYS A 72 24.52 2.32 5.68
C LYS A 72 25.75 2.40 6.59
N GLU A 73 25.66 3.10 7.72
CA GLU A 73 26.79 3.29 8.64
C GLU A 73 27.20 1.99 9.34
N SER A 74 26.23 1.17 9.71
CA SER A 74 26.46 -0.11 10.38
C SER A 74 26.89 -1.24 9.43
N GLY A 75 26.76 -1.05 8.11
CA GLY A 75 27.00 -2.09 7.11
C GLY A 75 25.97 -3.22 7.11
N GLN A 76 24.84 -3.04 7.80
CA GLN A 76 23.76 -4.03 7.86
C GLN A 76 23.00 -4.13 6.52
N ARG A 77 22.20 -5.18 6.37
CA ARG A 77 21.34 -5.40 5.20
C ARG A 77 19.91 -5.62 5.66
N LEU A 78 18.98 -4.88 5.07
CA LEU A 78 17.55 -4.98 5.36
C LEU A 78 16.81 -5.52 4.13
N VAL A 79 15.95 -6.51 4.35
CA VAL A 79 15.02 -7.05 3.34
C VAL A 79 13.60 -6.89 3.86
N LEU A 80 12.71 -6.33 3.04
CA LEU A 80 11.29 -6.18 3.32
C LEU A 80 10.49 -6.99 2.30
N LEU A 81 9.74 -7.98 2.77
CA LEU A 81 8.87 -8.82 1.94
C LEU A 81 7.41 -8.36 2.08
N PHE A 82 6.77 -8.09 0.95
CA PHE A 82 5.38 -7.63 0.90
C PHE A 82 4.49 -8.71 0.29
N GLU A 83 3.75 -9.42 1.14
CA GLU A 83 2.80 -10.46 0.74
C GLU A 83 1.34 -10.05 0.94
N GLY A 84 0.42 -10.70 0.23
CA GLY A 84 -1.01 -10.46 0.36
C GLY A 84 -1.80 -10.74 -0.91
N ARG A 85 -3.13 -10.76 -0.79
CA ARG A 85 -4.06 -10.98 -1.91
C ARG A 85 -3.92 -9.90 -2.98
N ASP A 86 -4.37 -10.20 -4.18
CA ASP A 86 -4.48 -9.20 -5.23
C ASP A 86 -5.37 -8.03 -4.78
N ALA A 87 -5.02 -6.83 -5.23
CA ALA A 87 -5.64 -5.58 -4.80
C ALA A 87 -5.56 -5.25 -3.29
N ALA A 88 -4.79 -5.99 -2.46
CA ALA A 88 -4.62 -5.68 -1.04
C ALA A 88 -3.82 -4.38 -0.74
N GLY A 89 -3.22 -3.76 -1.76
CA GLY A 89 -2.53 -2.46 -1.61
C GLY A 89 -1.01 -2.53 -1.50
N LYS A 90 -0.39 -3.69 -1.74
CA LYS A 90 1.08 -3.90 -1.66
C LYS A 90 1.89 -2.83 -2.40
N GLY A 91 1.58 -2.57 -3.66
CA GLY A 91 2.26 -1.55 -4.47
C GLY A 91 2.10 -0.12 -3.94
N GLY A 92 0.95 0.18 -3.34
CA GLY A 92 0.72 1.46 -2.68
C GLY A 92 1.64 1.65 -1.48
N THR A 93 1.78 0.61 -0.64
CA THR A 93 2.70 0.62 0.51
C THR A 93 4.15 0.78 0.07
N ILE A 94 4.61 -0.01 -0.90
CA ILE A 94 5.98 0.11 -1.45
C ILE A 94 6.24 1.52 -1.97
N LYS A 95 5.27 2.11 -2.70
CA LYS A 95 5.39 3.48 -3.20
C LYS A 95 5.59 4.50 -2.06
N ARG A 96 4.93 4.34 -0.92
CA ARG A 96 5.07 5.26 0.24
C ARG A 96 6.38 5.05 1.01
N PHE A 97 6.87 3.82 1.08
CA PHE A 97 8.22 3.56 1.59
C PHE A 97 9.29 4.23 0.72
N MET A 98 9.19 4.07 -0.60
CA MET A 98 10.21 4.55 -1.54
C MET A 98 10.14 6.04 -1.86
N GLU A 99 9.04 6.72 -1.52
CA GLU A 99 8.73 8.11 -1.93
C GLU A 99 9.87 9.11 -1.66
N HIS A 100 10.55 8.98 -0.51
CA HIS A 100 11.63 9.88 -0.10
C HIS A 100 12.99 9.19 0.12
N MET A 101 13.09 7.87 -0.08
CA MET A 101 14.34 7.14 0.13
C MET A 101 15.33 7.37 -1.01
N ASN A 102 16.64 7.35 -0.70
CA ASN A 102 17.66 7.39 -1.74
C ASN A 102 17.69 6.05 -2.51
N PRO A 103 17.41 6.04 -3.83
CA PRO A 103 17.30 4.80 -4.62
C PRO A 103 18.62 4.05 -4.79
N ARG A 104 19.77 4.68 -4.49
CA ARG A 104 21.08 4.00 -4.52
C ARG A 104 21.25 3.02 -3.37
N GLY A 105 20.58 3.29 -2.24
CA GLY A 105 20.64 2.47 -1.02
C GLY A 105 19.41 1.60 -0.78
N ALA A 106 18.31 1.81 -1.51
CA ALA A 106 17.08 1.04 -1.40
C ALA A 106 16.59 0.65 -2.81
N ARG A 107 16.35 -0.64 -3.03
CA ARG A 107 15.95 -1.18 -4.34
C ARG A 107 14.63 -1.93 -4.19
N VAL A 108 13.73 -1.71 -5.15
CA VAL A 108 12.51 -2.51 -5.29
C VAL A 108 12.79 -3.60 -6.32
N VAL A 109 12.42 -4.83 -5.99
CA VAL A 109 12.46 -5.97 -6.90
C VAL A 109 11.02 -6.44 -7.08
N ALA A 110 10.57 -6.49 -8.33
CA ALA A 110 9.31 -7.11 -8.75
C ALA A 110 9.68 -8.15 -9.80
N LEU A 111 9.38 -9.41 -9.51
CA LEU A 111 9.67 -10.57 -10.36
C LEU A 111 8.39 -11.07 -11.05
#